data_AF-A0A963PKA4-F1
#
_entry.id   AF-A0A963PKA4-F1
#
_cell.length_a   1.000
_cell.length_b   1.000
_cell.length_c   1.000
_cell.angle_alpha   90.00
_cell.angle_beta   90.00
_cell.angle_gamma   90.00
#
_symmetry.space_group_name_H-M   'P 1'
#
loop_
_entity.id
_entity.type
_entity.pdbx_description
1 polymer ?
#
loop_
_entity_poly.entity_id
_entity_poly.type
_entity_poly.pdbx_seq_one_letter_code
_entity_poly.pdbx_strand_id
1 'polypeptide(L)'
;MTVWRAAQLVGVPRGVLQQRVRTGEVVLADGLVSTEQLLKLYPQAELETSGMFERVTQIREEAFGRRVRERLLPSQDVLAQRLFAQSRELADVQRHLQRYHALVIALRERLREMRAGGGTEGDADDPRLLELERQLNDGLALALATEPVDVLDVMDDMLKVMSAQVTLRPSGHQFVVEGHLTLLEAALRAGVKLNYGCGNGTCGMCKLRVTSGQVARTMPSDYPLSESEKAQGYVLACAHTAASSELTVETLEAGGPADIAQQTIVASVRATSPLGADTMRLHLQTPRSHRLRFLAGQSVTLGLAEGENLRASHPIASCPCDDRNLHFYIARDDADPIAARLFAGGLRPGTAVTLWGPSGDFVLADAPHPLVFAACDTGFAPVNSLIEHAVSLDESPSIALFWLATRPDGHFLANQCRAWSEAFDNFEVTLSNHADATGGAREMAAAMRADLFDIDCAFYIAGPAAFVETLRGELVGAGVPRAQIHAEVLA
;
A
#
# COMPACT_ATOMS: atom_id res chain seq x y z
N MET A 1 5.62 11.46 14.43
CA MET A 1 5.62 10.19 13.64
C MET A 1 4.74 10.31 12.41
N THR A 2 4.85 9.41 11.45
CA THR A 2 4.04 9.46 10.22
C THR A 2 2.68 8.82 10.44
N VAL A 3 1.68 9.13 9.61
CA VAL A 3 0.33 8.53 9.75
C VAL A 3 0.40 6.99 9.68
N TRP A 4 1.27 6.42 8.85
CA TRP A 4 1.46 4.98 8.80
C TRP A 4 2.08 4.42 10.09
N ARG A 5 3.15 5.03 10.62
CA ARG A 5 3.78 4.58 11.88
C ARG A 5 2.81 4.71 13.06
N ALA A 6 2.07 5.80 13.10
CA ALA A 6 0.99 6.01 14.05
C ALA A 6 -0.06 4.90 13.98
N ALA A 7 -0.56 4.58 12.78
CA ALA A 7 -1.54 3.52 12.57
C ALA A 7 -1.03 2.14 13.02
N GLN A 8 0.23 1.81 12.72
CA GLN A 8 0.89 0.58 13.18
C GLN A 8 1.01 0.53 14.71
N LEU A 9 1.40 1.62 15.35
CA LEU A 9 1.59 1.69 16.80
C LEU A 9 0.29 1.50 17.58
N VAL A 10 -0.84 2.00 17.06
CA VAL A 10 -2.15 1.84 17.72
C VAL A 10 -2.96 0.65 17.20
N GLY A 11 -2.45 -0.09 16.22
CA GLY A 11 -3.12 -1.26 15.64
C GLY A 11 -4.41 -0.95 14.88
N VAL A 12 -4.49 0.19 14.19
CA VAL A 12 -5.65 0.56 13.34
C VAL A 12 -5.27 0.64 11.86
N PRO A 13 -6.21 0.40 10.92
CA PRO A 13 -5.93 0.59 9.50
C PRO A 13 -5.52 2.03 9.18
N ARG A 14 -4.58 2.20 8.25
CA ARG A 14 -4.07 3.53 7.85
C ARG A 14 -5.20 4.42 7.36
N GLY A 15 -6.15 3.86 6.61
CA GLY A 15 -7.32 4.58 6.10
C GLY A 15 -8.17 5.23 7.18
N VAL A 16 -8.38 4.53 8.30
CA VAL A 16 -9.16 5.04 9.44
C VAL A 16 -8.46 6.25 10.06
N LEU A 17 -7.14 6.17 10.27
CA LEU A 17 -6.38 7.29 10.82
C LEU A 17 -6.30 8.46 9.84
N GLN A 18 -6.16 8.20 8.54
CA GLN A 18 -6.23 9.23 7.49
C GLN A 18 -7.61 9.90 7.43
N GLN A 19 -8.69 9.16 7.62
CA GLN A 19 -10.04 9.72 7.67
C GLN A 19 -10.18 10.65 8.88
N ARG A 20 -9.68 10.26 10.06
CA ARG A 20 -9.66 11.11 11.26
C ARG A 20 -8.81 12.38 11.09
N VAL A 21 -7.71 12.29 10.33
CA VAL A 21 -6.95 13.48 9.92
C VAL A 21 -7.82 14.40 9.06
N ARG A 22 -8.55 13.85 8.07
CA ARG A 22 -9.41 14.65 7.18
C ARG A 22 -10.60 15.28 7.89
N THR A 23 -11.19 14.59 8.87
CA THR A 23 -12.29 15.11 9.68
C THR A 23 -11.82 16.12 10.73
N GLY A 24 -10.50 16.32 10.89
CA GLY A 24 -9.91 17.28 11.82
C GLY A 24 -9.76 16.77 13.26
N GLU A 25 -10.04 15.49 13.50
CA GLU A 25 -9.86 14.85 14.82
C GLU A 25 -8.36 14.66 15.16
N VAL A 26 -7.52 14.48 14.13
CA VAL A 26 -6.05 14.40 14.25
C VAL A 26 -5.44 15.57 13.50
N VAL A 27 -4.69 16.42 14.21
CA VAL A 27 -3.99 17.56 13.60
C VAL A 27 -2.59 17.12 13.17
N LEU A 28 -2.27 17.31 11.89
CA LEU A 28 -0.91 17.07 11.37
C LEU A 28 -0.06 18.34 11.49
N ALA A 29 1.16 18.19 11.98
CA ALA A 29 2.22 19.20 11.87
C ALA A 29 3.23 18.72 10.81
N ASP A 30 3.34 19.42 9.69
CA ASP A 30 4.21 19.05 8.55
C ASP A 30 4.01 17.61 8.03
N GLY A 31 2.77 17.10 8.09
CA GLY A 31 2.45 15.72 7.67
C GLY A 31 2.73 14.65 8.73
N LEU A 32 3.13 15.05 9.94
CA LEU A 32 3.41 14.17 11.07
C LEU A 32 2.31 14.27 12.14
N VAL A 33 2.02 13.13 12.78
CA VAL A 33 1.16 12.98 13.96
C VAL A 33 2.03 13.03 15.22
N SER A 34 1.57 13.71 16.27
CA SER A 34 2.26 13.74 17.57
C SER A 34 1.90 12.50 18.43
N THR A 35 2.87 11.96 19.16
CA THR A 35 2.68 10.86 20.14
C THR A 35 1.60 11.20 21.16
N GLU A 36 1.64 12.41 21.70
CA GLU A 36 0.72 12.88 22.74
C GLU A 36 -0.75 12.91 22.26
N GLN A 37 -1.02 13.34 21.02
CA GLN A 37 -2.37 13.27 20.45
C GLN A 37 -2.82 11.83 20.19
N LEU A 38 -1.88 10.97 19.81
CA LEU A 38 -2.17 9.56 19.55
C LEU A 38 -2.62 8.85 20.83
N LEU A 39 -1.91 9.07 21.94
CA LEU A 39 -2.26 8.53 23.27
C LEU A 39 -3.60 9.06 23.79
N LYS A 40 -3.94 10.32 23.50
CA LYS A 40 -5.25 10.91 23.83
C LYS A 40 -6.40 10.21 23.08
N LEU A 41 -6.19 9.88 21.82
CA LEU A 41 -7.20 9.26 20.95
C LEU A 41 -7.28 7.74 21.11
N TYR A 42 -6.18 7.10 21.47
CA TYR A 42 -6.05 5.67 21.67
C TYR A 42 -5.37 5.36 23.01
N PRO A 43 -6.06 5.60 24.15
CA PRO A 43 -5.47 5.38 25.48
C PRO A 43 -5.14 3.90 25.74
N GLN A 44 -5.75 2.99 24.98
CA GLN A 44 -5.57 1.55 25.05
C GLN A 44 -4.30 1.06 24.31
N ALA A 45 -3.57 1.95 23.62
CA ALA A 45 -2.35 1.59 22.90
C ALA A 45 -1.17 1.24 23.85
N GLU A 46 -1.33 1.44 25.16
CA GLU A 46 -0.48 0.88 26.20
C GLU A 46 -0.73 -0.64 26.40
N LEU A 47 -0.46 -1.47 25.41
CA LEU A 47 -0.60 -2.92 25.59
C LEU A 47 0.57 -3.70 24.99
N GLU A 48 1.68 -3.75 25.75
CA GLU A 48 2.42 -5.00 25.86
C GLU A 48 1.49 -6.04 26.52
N THR A 49 1.28 -7.18 25.85
CA THR A 49 0.93 -8.54 26.37
C THR A 49 -0.05 -9.35 25.53
N SER A 50 -0.16 -9.12 24.22
CA SER A 50 -0.61 -10.21 23.37
C SER A 50 0.08 -10.14 22.03
N GLY A 51 0.70 -11.24 21.59
CA GLY A 51 1.14 -11.43 20.20
C GLY A 51 -0.05 -11.46 19.22
N MET A 52 -0.97 -10.49 19.32
CA MET A 52 -2.02 -10.19 18.37
C MET A 52 -1.43 -9.61 17.09
N PHE A 53 -0.39 -8.78 17.18
CA PHE A 53 0.31 -8.30 15.99
C PHE A 53 0.94 -9.45 15.21
N GLU A 54 1.60 -10.39 15.90
CA GLU A 54 2.11 -11.62 15.29
C GLU A 54 0.98 -12.49 14.72
N ARG A 55 -0.16 -12.64 15.42
CA ARG A 55 -1.30 -13.43 14.93
C ARG A 55 -1.99 -12.82 13.71
N VAL A 56 -2.25 -11.52 13.70
CA VAL A 56 -2.89 -10.82 12.57
C VAL A 56 -1.93 -10.79 11.37
N THR A 57 -0.64 -10.55 11.61
CA THR A 57 0.38 -10.64 10.56
C THR A 57 0.51 -12.07 10.04
N GLN A 58 0.47 -13.08 10.91
CA GLN A 58 0.52 -14.49 10.53
C GLN A 58 -0.73 -14.95 9.77
N ILE A 59 -1.92 -14.48 10.14
CA ILE A 59 -3.18 -14.74 9.41
C ILE A 59 -3.15 -14.04 8.04
N ARG A 60 -2.66 -12.79 7.97
CA ARG A 60 -2.44 -12.05 6.71
C ARG A 60 -1.38 -12.73 5.84
N GLU A 61 -0.33 -13.31 6.42
CA GLU A 61 0.71 -14.08 5.72
C GLU A 61 0.23 -15.46 5.24
N GLU A 62 -0.62 -16.14 6.02
CA GLU A 62 -1.20 -17.44 5.67
C GLU A 62 -2.27 -17.30 4.58
N ALA A 63 -3.04 -16.21 4.59
CA ALA A 63 -4.04 -15.88 3.56
C ALA A 63 -3.41 -15.50 2.20
N PHE A 64 -2.23 -14.88 2.19
CA PHE A 64 -1.53 -14.44 0.96
C PHE A 64 -0.45 -15.41 0.45
N GLY A 65 -0.34 -16.59 1.04
CA GLY A 65 0.54 -17.66 0.57
C GLY A 65 1.97 -17.55 1.10
N ARG A 66 2.43 -18.64 1.72
CA ARG A 66 3.78 -18.85 2.29
C ARG A 66 4.91 -18.25 1.44
N ARG A 67 5.37 -17.03 1.76
CA ARG A 67 6.69 -16.51 1.35
C ARG A 67 7.18 -15.24 2.07
N VAL A 68 6.73 -14.94 3.29
CA VAL A 68 7.09 -13.67 3.97
C VAL A 68 8.20 -13.81 5.03
N ARG A 69 8.43 -15.02 5.56
CA ARG A 69 9.34 -15.23 6.70
C ARG A 69 10.84 -15.00 6.43
N GLU A 70 11.27 -14.76 5.18
CA GLU A 70 12.69 -14.52 4.86
C GLU A 70 13.12 -13.05 4.80
N ARG A 71 12.25 -12.07 5.10
CA ARG A 71 12.40 -10.75 4.47
C ARG A 71 12.06 -9.50 5.30
N LEU A 72 11.88 -9.62 6.61
CA LEU A 72 11.52 -8.49 7.48
C LEU A 72 12.69 -7.54 7.80
N LEU A 73 13.93 -8.03 7.79
CA LEU A 73 15.08 -7.19 8.10
C LEU A 73 15.66 -6.57 6.81
N PRO A 74 16.00 -5.26 6.83
CA PRO A 74 16.82 -4.66 5.78
C PRO A 74 18.15 -5.41 5.62
N SER A 75 18.83 -5.25 4.48
CA SER A 75 20.17 -5.80 4.32
C SER A 75 21.10 -5.25 5.42
N GLN A 76 22.16 -5.99 5.76
CA GLN A 76 23.11 -5.58 6.79
C GLN A 76 23.67 -4.17 6.54
N ASP A 77 23.95 -3.84 5.28
CA ASP A 77 24.45 -2.52 4.88
C ASP A 77 23.42 -1.41 5.11
N VAL A 78 22.15 -1.65 4.75
CA VAL A 78 21.06 -0.68 4.97
C VAL A 78 20.78 -0.51 6.46
N LEU A 79 20.76 -1.60 7.21
CA LEU A 79 20.58 -1.58 8.66
C LEU A 79 21.70 -0.79 9.33
N ALA A 80 22.96 -1.06 8.96
CA ALA A 80 24.11 -0.34 9.46
C ALA A 80 24.05 1.16 9.11
N GLN A 81 23.64 1.52 7.89
CA GLN A 81 23.47 2.92 7.49
C GLN A 81 22.37 3.63 8.29
N ARG A 82 21.21 2.99 8.52
CA ARG A 82 20.12 3.58 9.33
C ARG A 82 20.51 3.74 10.80
N LEU A 83 21.12 2.71 11.40
CA LEU A 83 21.64 2.78 12.77
C LEU A 83 22.74 3.83 12.92
N PHE A 84 23.61 3.96 11.90
CA PHE A 84 24.64 4.99 11.90
C PHE A 84 24.02 6.40 11.82
N ALA A 85 22.99 6.60 10.99
CA ALA A 85 22.30 7.88 10.92
C ALA A 85 21.65 8.26 12.27
N GLN A 86 20.97 7.31 12.93
CA GLN A 86 20.39 7.53 14.26
C GLN A 86 21.46 7.80 15.33
N SER A 87 22.55 7.04 15.34
CA SER A 87 23.62 7.27 16.33
C SER A 87 24.29 8.63 16.16
N ARG A 88 24.39 9.14 14.92
CA ARG A 88 24.87 10.50 14.64
C ARG A 88 23.90 11.57 15.12
N GLU A 89 22.60 11.39 14.89
CA GLU A 89 21.56 12.30 15.38
C GLU A 89 21.57 12.37 16.90
N LEU A 90 21.65 11.22 17.59
CA LEU A 90 21.80 11.16 19.03
C LEU A 90 23.07 11.89 19.51
N ALA A 91 24.20 11.70 18.84
CA ALA A 91 25.45 12.38 19.18
C ALA A 91 25.35 13.91 18.98
N ASP A 92 24.63 14.38 17.97
CA ASP A 92 24.38 15.81 17.74
C ASP A 92 23.49 16.40 18.84
N VAL A 93 22.39 15.73 19.19
CA VAL A 93 21.51 16.14 20.29
C VAL A 93 22.28 16.19 21.61
N GLN A 94 23.08 15.15 21.91
CA GLN A 94 23.92 15.13 23.11
C GLN A 94 24.93 16.30 23.13
N ARG A 95 25.57 16.62 22.00
CA ARG A 95 26.46 17.79 21.89
C ARG A 95 25.72 19.11 22.08
N HIS A 96 24.53 19.25 21.53
CA HIS A 96 23.69 20.43 21.74
C HIS A 96 23.28 20.57 23.21
N LEU A 97 22.85 19.49 23.85
CA LEU A 97 22.49 19.46 25.27
C LEU A 97 23.70 19.85 26.14
N GLN A 98 24.89 19.31 25.85
CA GLN A 98 26.13 19.67 26.56
C GLN A 98 26.48 21.15 26.39
N ARG A 99 26.29 21.72 25.19
CA ARG A 99 26.51 23.16 24.94
C ARG A 99 25.51 24.04 25.68
N TYR A 100 24.23 23.68 25.67
CA TYR A 100 23.20 24.41 26.44
C TYR A 100 23.49 24.33 27.93
N HIS A 101 23.84 23.14 28.44
CA HIS A 101 24.23 22.95 29.82
C HIS A 101 25.45 23.82 30.21
N ALA A 102 26.49 23.84 29.38
CA ALA A 102 27.66 24.70 29.59
C ALA A 102 27.30 26.20 29.57
N LEU A 103 26.40 26.62 28.69
CA LEU A 103 25.93 28.00 28.59
C LEU A 103 25.13 28.40 29.84
N VAL A 104 24.29 27.51 30.35
CA VAL A 104 23.55 27.70 31.61
C VAL A 104 24.52 27.78 32.79
N ILE A 105 25.55 26.92 32.85
CA ILE A 105 26.59 27.00 33.89
C ILE A 105 27.33 28.34 33.83
N ALA A 106 27.78 28.75 32.65
CA ALA A 106 28.49 30.02 32.46
C ALA A 106 27.63 31.23 32.86
N LEU A 107 26.32 31.20 32.57
CA LEU A 107 25.36 32.20 33.04
C LEU A 107 25.25 32.23 34.56
N ARG A 108 25.20 31.06 35.21
CA ARG A 108 25.18 30.96 36.69
C ARG A 108 26.47 31.51 37.30
N GLU A 109 27.63 31.18 36.74
CA GLU A 109 28.92 31.69 37.22
C GLU A 109 28.98 33.21 37.08
N ARG A 110 28.55 33.76 35.94
CA ARG A 110 28.54 35.20 35.71
C ARG A 110 27.55 35.95 36.61
N LEU A 111 26.40 35.36 36.93
CA LEU A 111 25.47 35.89 37.93
C LEU A 111 26.08 35.91 39.33
N ARG A 112 26.84 34.88 39.72
CA ARG A 112 27.57 34.85 40.98
C ARG A 112 28.70 35.87 41.03
N GLU A 113 29.44 36.05 39.94
CA GLU A 113 30.50 37.06 39.83
C GLU A 113 29.96 38.49 39.94
N MET A 114 28.83 38.80 39.28
CA MET A 114 28.17 40.10 39.40
C MET A 114 27.73 40.40 40.84
N ARG A 115 27.29 39.37 41.59
CA ARG A 115 27.00 39.50 43.03
C ARG A 115 28.25 39.73 43.86
N ALA A 116 29.34 39.02 43.57
CA ALA A 116 30.59 39.12 44.32
C ALA A 116 31.36 40.44 44.05
N GLY A 117 31.17 41.04 42.86
CA GLY A 117 31.86 42.27 42.43
C GLY A 117 31.12 43.59 42.71
N GLY A 118 29.91 43.54 43.28
CA GLY A 118 29.10 44.73 43.59
C GLY A 118 29.66 45.55 44.76
N GLY A 119 30.52 46.52 44.46
CA GLY A 119 31.22 47.38 45.43
C GLY A 119 30.41 48.50 46.09
N THR A 120 29.10 48.37 46.26
CA THR A 120 28.25 49.34 46.99
C THR A 120 27.15 48.60 47.75
N GLU A 121 26.98 48.93 49.03
CA GLU A 121 26.17 48.27 50.08
C GLU A 121 24.63 48.21 49.83
N GLY A 122 24.18 47.87 48.62
CA GLY A 122 22.76 47.71 48.30
C GLY A 122 22.43 46.81 47.11
N ASP A 123 23.44 46.31 46.36
CA ASP A 123 23.22 45.58 45.10
C ASP A 123 23.36 44.04 45.24
N ALA A 124 23.93 43.56 46.35
CA ALA A 124 24.13 42.13 46.60
C ALA A 124 22.81 41.35 46.81
N ASP A 125 21.74 42.08 47.18
CA ASP A 125 20.40 41.56 47.50
C ASP A 125 19.32 42.02 46.49
N ASP A 126 19.65 42.30 45.22
CA ASP A 126 18.61 42.56 44.22
C ASP A 126 17.69 41.32 44.08
N PRO A 127 16.40 41.40 44.48
CA PRO A 127 15.47 40.28 44.42
C PRO A 127 15.25 39.77 43.00
N ARG A 128 15.51 40.58 41.96
CA ARG A 128 15.39 40.18 40.55
C ARG A 128 16.51 39.21 40.15
N LEU A 129 17.73 39.42 40.62
CA LEU A 129 18.85 38.49 40.39
C LEU A 129 18.63 37.16 41.12
N LEU A 130 18.06 37.23 42.32
CA LEU A 130 17.76 36.07 43.15
C LEU A 130 16.68 35.19 42.51
N GLU A 131 15.64 35.81 41.97
CA GLU A 131 14.59 35.13 41.21
C GLU A 131 15.12 34.53 39.91
N LEU A 132 16.01 35.23 39.19
CA LEU A 132 16.62 34.72 37.97
C LEU A 132 17.51 33.50 38.23
N GLU A 133 18.33 33.52 39.29
CA GLU A 133 19.15 32.36 39.69
C GLU A 133 18.28 31.17 40.12
N ARG A 134 17.18 31.43 40.84
CA ARG A 134 16.19 30.40 41.20
C ARG A 134 15.53 29.80 39.97
N GLN A 135 15.06 30.62 39.04
CA GLN A 135 14.48 30.18 37.77
C GLN A 135 15.46 29.35 36.92
N LEU A 136 16.74 29.74 36.88
CA LEU A 136 17.80 28.97 36.20
C LEU A 136 18.07 27.62 36.88
N ASN A 137 18.10 27.58 38.22
CA ASN A 137 18.32 26.33 38.96
C ASN A 137 17.14 25.38 38.82
N ASP A 138 15.92 25.88 39.04
CA ASP A 138 14.69 25.08 38.98
C ASP A 138 14.41 24.64 37.55
N GLY A 139 14.60 25.53 36.57
CA GLY A 139 14.46 25.22 35.14
C GLY A 139 15.48 24.20 34.64
N LEU A 140 16.74 24.26 35.09
CA LEU A 140 17.75 23.26 34.75
C LEU A 140 17.47 21.91 35.43
N ALA A 141 17.04 21.92 36.69
CA ALA A 141 16.64 20.71 37.41
C ALA A 141 15.43 20.04 36.75
N LEU A 142 14.46 20.81 36.26
CA LEU A 142 13.32 20.31 35.50
C LEU A 142 13.74 19.75 34.13
N ALA A 143 14.63 20.43 33.41
CA ALA A 143 15.11 19.98 32.10
C ALA A 143 16.06 18.75 32.16
N LEU A 144 16.75 18.55 33.29
CA LEU A 144 17.61 17.38 33.55
C LEU A 144 16.87 16.26 34.28
N ALA A 145 15.68 16.51 34.82
CA ALA A 145 14.81 15.45 35.29
C ALA A 145 14.50 14.57 34.07
N THR A 146 14.94 13.32 34.13
CA THR A 146 14.57 12.33 33.11
C THR A 146 13.07 12.14 33.19
N GLU A 147 12.33 12.76 32.26
CA GLU A 147 10.98 12.31 31.95
C GLU A 147 11.04 10.81 31.63
N PRO A 148 10.03 10.02 32.03
CA PRO A 148 9.95 8.63 31.61
C PRO A 148 10.01 8.59 30.08
N VAL A 149 10.89 7.76 29.55
CA VAL A 149 11.00 7.54 28.10
C VAL A 149 9.63 7.07 27.61
N ASP A 150 9.01 7.83 26.72
CA ASP A 150 7.75 7.42 26.08
C ASP A 150 8.04 6.16 25.25
N VAL A 151 7.38 5.06 25.59
CA VAL A 151 7.56 3.77 24.91
C VAL A 151 7.22 3.90 23.42
N LEU A 152 6.29 4.80 23.06
CA LEU A 152 5.96 5.09 21.67
C LEU A 152 7.10 5.76 20.90
N ASP A 153 7.91 6.62 21.54
CA ASP A 153 9.07 7.23 20.89
C ASP A 153 10.17 6.19 20.63
N VAL A 154 10.39 5.25 21.56
CA VAL A 154 11.33 4.14 21.38
C VAL A 154 10.86 3.21 20.26
N MET A 155 9.57 2.90 20.22
CA MET A 155 9.00 2.08 19.14
C MET A 155 9.02 2.81 17.79
N ASP A 156 8.78 4.12 17.75
CA ASP A 156 8.93 4.95 16.54
C ASP A 156 10.36 4.91 16.02
N ASP A 157 11.35 5.01 16.91
CA ASP A 157 12.77 4.92 16.56
C ASP A 157 13.16 3.53 16.07
N MET A 158 12.62 2.46 16.64
CA MET A 158 12.79 1.10 16.11
C MET A 158 12.16 0.96 14.71
N LEU A 159 10.97 1.51 14.49
CA LEU A 159 10.28 1.49 13.20
C LEU A 159 11.04 2.27 12.12
N LYS A 160 11.72 3.39 12.46
CA LYS A 160 12.61 4.13 11.54
C LYS A 160 13.79 3.29 11.06
N VAL A 161 14.25 2.33 11.86
CA VAL A 161 15.32 1.40 11.46
C VAL A 161 14.78 0.32 10.53
N MET A 162 13.58 -0.20 10.80
CA MET A 162 13.00 -1.33 10.05
C MET A 162 12.33 -0.91 8.73
N SER A 163 11.78 0.29 8.68
CA SER A 163 11.00 0.80 7.55
C SER A 163 11.45 2.21 7.16
N ALA A 164 11.28 2.56 5.89
CA ALA A 164 11.53 3.91 5.40
C ALA A 164 10.30 4.47 4.72
N GLN A 165 9.96 5.72 5.01
CA GLN A 165 8.89 6.43 4.33
C GLN A 165 9.45 7.14 3.10
N VAL A 166 8.78 6.97 1.97
CA VAL A 166 9.09 7.62 0.71
C VAL A 166 7.96 8.56 0.33
N THR A 167 8.30 9.82 0.06
CA THR A 167 7.36 10.82 -0.46
C THR A 167 7.65 11.09 -1.94
N LEU A 168 6.62 11.05 -2.77
CA LEU A 168 6.70 11.37 -4.19
C LEU A 168 6.36 12.82 -4.46
N ARG A 169 7.08 13.43 -5.39
CA ARG A 169 6.76 14.74 -5.98
C ARG A 169 6.59 14.60 -7.49
N PRO A 170 5.61 15.31 -8.10
CA PRO A 170 4.77 16.35 -7.49
C PRO A 170 3.47 15.86 -6.82
N SER A 171 3.10 14.58 -6.95
CA SER A 171 1.81 14.04 -6.47
C SER A 171 1.59 14.17 -4.96
N GLY A 172 2.65 14.13 -4.16
CA GLY A 172 2.56 14.10 -2.70
C GLY A 172 2.24 12.71 -2.14
N HIS A 173 2.11 11.68 -2.98
CA HIS A 173 1.85 10.30 -2.53
C HIS A 173 2.97 9.80 -1.62
N GLN A 174 2.60 9.05 -0.59
CA GLN A 174 3.52 8.50 0.40
C GLN A 174 3.34 7.00 0.53
N PHE A 175 4.45 6.27 0.46
CA PHE A 175 4.50 4.84 0.67
C PHE A 175 5.66 4.45 1.58
N VAL A 176 5.65 3.20 2.04
CA VAL A 176 6.65 2.66 2.97
C VAL A 176 7.44 1.56 2.29
N VAL A 177 8.76 1.57 2.51
CA VAL A 177 9.69 0.54 2.07
C VAL A 177 10.10 -0.27 3.29
N GLU A 178 9.62 -1.51 3.32
CA GLU A 178 9.89 -2.45 4.41
C GLU A 178 11.06 -3.38 4.06
N GLY A 179 11.92 -3.61 5.05
CA GLY A 179 13.00 -4.58 4.95
C GLY A 179 13.91 -4.34 3.74
N HIS A 180 13.98 -5.33 2.85
CA HIS A 180 14.86 -5.42 1.70
C HIS A 180 14.16 -5.09 0.37
N LEU A 181 12.89 -4.67 0.40
CA LEU A 181 12.12 -4.36 -0.80
C LEU A 181 12.78 -3.23 -1.60
N THR A 182 12.71 -3.34 -2.92
CA THR A 182 13.10 -2.24 -3.80
C THR A 182 12.06 -1.11 -3.75
N LEU A 183 12.45 0.11 -4.13
CA LEU A 183 11.53 1.24 -4.23
C LEU A 183 10.37 0.91 -5.18
N LEU A 184 10.61 0.16 -6.25
CA LEU A 184 9.56 -0.26 -7.18
C LEU A 184 8.57 -1.24 -6.53
N GLU A 185 9.06 -2.30 -5.87
CA GLU A 185 8.17 -3.28 -5.24
C GLU A 185 7.32 -2.66 -4.12
N ALA A 186 7.93 -1.80 -3.31
CA ALA A 186 7.24 -1.05 -2.27
C ALA A 186 6.18 -0.10 -2.85
N ALA A 187 6.53 0.64 -3.91
CA ALA A 187 5.61 1.54 -4.59
C ALA A 187 4.40 0.81 -5.18
N LEU A 188 4.61 -0.31 -5.89
CA LEU A 188 3.52 -1.09 -6.50
C LEU A 188 2.56 -1.67 -5.45
N ARG A 189 3.09 -2.17 -4.32
CA ARG A 189 2.27 -2.67 -3.20
C ARG A 189 1.43 -1.58 -2.55
N ALA A 190 1.96 -0.36 -2.52
CA ALA A 190 1.27 0.82 -2.03
C ALA A 190 0.42 1.53 -3.10
N GLY A 191 0.18 0.90 -4.25
CA GLY A 191 -0.71 1.45 -5.30
C GLY A 191 -0.13 2.59 -6.11
N VAL A 192 1.14 2.91 -5.93
CA VAL A 192 1.81 3.98 -6.66
C VAL A 192 2.03 3.51 -8.11
N LYS A 193 1.45 4.26 -9.05
CA LYS A 193 1.33 3.88 -10.46
C LYS A 193 2.61 4.23 -11.26
N LEU A 194 3.78 3.83 -10.73
CA LEU A 194 5.09 4.11 -11.31
C LEU A 194 5.24 3.56 -12.73
N ASN A 195 6.10 4.21 -13.52
CA ASN A 195 6.54 3.65 -14.79
C ASN A 195 7.61 2.55 -14.57
N TYR A 196 7.45 1.40 -15.23
CA TYR A 196 8.40 0.29 -15.19
C TYR A 196 8.19 -0.64 -16.39
N GLY A 197 9.11 -1.60 -16.56
CA GLY A 197 8.86 -2.71 -17.50
C GLY A 197 9.66 -3.97 -17.18
N CYS A 198 10.97 -3.90 -16.92
CA CYS A 198 11.75 -5.11 -16.59
C CYS A 198 11.74 -5.48 -15.10
N GLY A 199 11.78 -4.49 -14.20
CA GLY A 199 11.96 -4.72 -12.77
C GLY A 199 13.28 -5.40 -12.39
N ASN A 200 14.33 -5.29 -13.22
CA ASN A 200 15.65 -5.91 -12.97
C ASN A 200 16.85 -5.02 -13.36
N GLY A 201 16.64 -3.71 -13.53
CA GLY A 201 17.71 -2.74 -13.77
C GLY A 201 18.24 -2.65 -15.20
N THR A 202 17.52 -3.18 -16.20
CA THR A 202 17.99 -3.19 -17.61
C THR A 202 17.33 -2.14 -18.50
N CYS A 203 16.02 -1.89 -18.37
CA CYS A 203 15.27 -1.03 -19.31
C CYS A 203 15.31 0.49 -19.01
N GLY A 204 15.65 0.91 -17.78
CA GLY A 204 15.63 2.32 -17.37
C GLY A 204 14.27 2.99 -17.17
N MET A 205 13.14 2.32 -17.45
CA MET A 205 11.80 2.94 -17.35
C MET A 205 11.39 3.37 -15.93
N CYS A 206 11.93 2.70 -14.91
CA CYS A 206 11.70 3.01 -13.49
C CYS A 206 12.68 4.05 -12.93
N LYS A 207 13.27 4.87 -13.79
CA LYS A 207 14.18 5.94 -13.40
C LYS A 207 13.42 7.01 -12.63
N LEU A 208 13.92 7.37 -11.45
CA LEU A 208 13.41 8.43 -10.60
C LEU A 208 14.56 9.27 -10.06
N ARG A 209 14.28 10.48 -9.60
CA ARG A 209 15.28 11.41 -9.07
C ARG A 209 15.18 11.50 -7.55
N VAL A 210 16.26 11.27 -6.82
CA VAL A 210 16.30 11.46 -5.37
C VAL A 210 16.57 12.94 -5.08
N THR A 211 15.62 13.58 -4.38
CA THR A 211 15.71 15.00 -3.98
C THR A 211 16.18 15.18 -2.54
N SER A 212 15.87 14.23 -1.67
CA SER A 212 16.24 14.21 -0.26
C SER A 212 16.35 12.77 0.24
N GLY A 213 17.26 12.52 1.17
CA GLY A 213 17.56 11.18 1.71
C GLY A 213 18.58 10.40 0.86
N GLN A 214 18.87 9.18 1.28
CA GLN A 214 19.85 8.30 0.65
C GLN A 214 19.20 6.99 0.21
N VAL A 215 19.74 6.40 -0.85
CA VAL A 215 19.33 5.09 -1.37
C VAL A 215 20.52 4.14 -1.38
N ALA A 216 20.23 2.86 -1.19
CA ALA A 216 21.20 1.78 -1.30
C ALA A 216 20.86 0.92 -2.50
N ARG A 217 21.88 0.49 -3.24
CA ARG A 217 21.71 -0.44 -4.36
C ARG A 217 21.50 -1.84 -3.81
N THR A 218 20.44 -2.52 -4.23
CA THR A 218 20.11 -3.89 -3.79
C THR A 218 20.48 -4.95 -4.80
N MET A 219 20.64 -4.57 -6.07
CA MET A 219 21.00 -5.49 -7.13
C MET A 219 21.83 -4.83 -8.24
N PRO A 220 22.60 -5.63 -9.00
CA PRO A 220 23.22 -5.18 -10.24
C PRO A 220 22.20 -4.61 -11.23
N SER A 221 22.66 -3.70 -12.07
CA SER A 221 21.86 -2.98 -13.06
C SER A 221 22.77 -2.67 -14.25
N ASP A 222 22.32 -3.05 -15.44
CA ASP A 222 23.09 -2.89 -16.67
C ASP A 222 22.69 -1.62 -17.45
N TYR A 223 21.63 -0.94 -17.01
CA TYR A 223 21.19 0.30 -17.64
C TYR A 223 22.24 1.42 -17.43
N PRO A 224 22.75 2.03 -18.51
CA PRO A 224 23.81 3.02 -18.43
C PRO A 224 23.23 4.40 -18.08
N LEU A 225 23.18 4.73 -16.78
CA LEU A 225 22.96 6.11 -16.35
C LEU A 225 24.18 6.96 -16.72
N SER A 226 23.95 8.08 -17.41
CA SER A 226 24.98 9.06 -17.73
C SER A 226 25.54 9.70 -16.45
N GLU A 227 26.77 10.24 -16.53
CA GLU A 227 27.37 10.94 -15.39
C GLU A 227 26.54 12.16 -14.95
N SER A 228 25.89 12.84 -15.89
CA SER A 228 24.94 13.93 -15.57
C SER A 228 23.73 13.43 -14.80
N GLU A 229 23.16 12.27 -15.18
CA GLU A 229 22.01 11.70 -14.47
C GLU A 229 22.39 11.27 -13.05
N LYS A 230 23.55 10.62 -12.88
CA LYS A 230 24.08 10.27 -11.56
C LYS A 230 24.30 11.51 -10.70
N ALA A 231 24.89 12.57 -11.26
CA ALA A 231 25.13 13.83 -10.56
C ALA A 231 23.83 14.55 -10.14
N GLN A 232 22.75 14.37 -10.91
CA GLN A 232 21.42 14.90 -10.60
C GLN A 232 20.62 14.03 -9.62
N GLY A 233 21.19 12.90 -9.15
CA GLY A 233 20.55 11.99 -8.21
C GLY A 233 19.57 11.01 -8.84
N TYR A 234 19.67 10.74 -10.14
CA TYR A 234 18.82 9.72 -10.77
C TYR A 234 19.26 8.31 -10.40
N VAL A 235 18.28 7.49 -10.04
CA VAL A 235 18.46 6.07 -9.72
C VAL A 235 17.34 5.24 -10.32
N LEU A 236 17.52 3.92 -10.34
CA LEU A 236 16.51 2.98 -10.81
C LEU A 236 15.74 2.43 -9.62
N ALA A 237 14.42 2.67 -9.56
CA ALA A 237 13.58 2.24 -8.45
C ALA A 237 13.60 0.71 -8.24
N CYS A 238 13.75 -0.07 -9.32
CA CYS A 238 13.82 -1.53 -9.23
C CYS A 238 15.18 -2.08 -8.76
N ALA A 239 16.22 -1.26 -8.67
CA ALA A 239 17.56 -1.70 -8.27
C ALA A 239 18.06 -1.04 -6.97
N HIS A 240 17.24 -0.16 -6.38
CA HIS A 240 17.57 0.59 -5.19
C HIS A 240 16.47 0.44 -4.13
N THR A 241 16.87 0.49 -2.87
CA THR A 241 16.01 0.61 -1.70
C THR A 241 16.33 1.90 -0.94
N ALA A 242 15.49 2.29 0.00
CA ALA A 242 15.72 3.46 0.85
C ALA A 242 16.77 3.14 1.92
N ALA A 243 17.89 3.86 1.91
CA ALA A 243 18.92 3.77 2.93
C ALA A 243 18.62 4.67 4.15
N SER A 244 17.95 5.80 3.92
CA SER A 244 17.45 6.68 5.00
C SER A 244 16.06 6.25 5.47
N SER A 245 15.68 6.61 6.69
CA SER A 245 14.33 6.43 7.24
C SER A 245 13.28 7.29 6.52
N GLU A 246 13.70 8.42 5.94
CA GLU A 246 12.87 9.30 5.13
C GLU A 246 13.56 9.57 3.78
N LEU A 247 12.80 9.48 2.69
CA LEU A 247 13.27 9.66 1.32
C LEU A 247 12.26 10.51 0.55
N THR A 248 12.71 11.52 -0.19
CA THR A 248 11.86 12.26 -1.14
C THR A 248 12.36 12.05 -2.55
N VAL A 249 11.48 11.53 -3.40
CA VAL A 249 11.79 11.25 -4.81
C VAL A 249 10.87 12.02 -5.74
N GLU A 250 11.38 12.33 -6.92
CA GLU A 250 10.65 13.00 -7.99
C GLU A 250 10.50 12.05 -9.17
N THR A 251 9.25 11.82 -9.57
CA THR A 251 8.88 10.99 -10.72
C THR A 251 7.42 11.24 -11.09
N LEU A 252 7.04 10.88 -12.31
CA LEU A 252 5.65 10.93 -12.77
C LEU A 252 4.96 9.59 -12.51
N GLU A 253 3.72 9.68 -12.04
CA GLU A 253 2.81 8.56 -11.88
C GLU A 253 1.79 8.59 -13.03
N ALA A 254 1.28 7.43 -13.41
CA ALA A 254 0.08 7.39 -14.24
C ALA A 254 -1.11 7.92 -13.42
N GLY A 255 -1.88 8.86 -13.96
CA GLY A 255 -3.14 9.29 -13.36
C GLY A 255 -4.24 8.24 -13.54
N GLY A 256 -4.18 7.45 -14.60
CA GLY A 256 -5.14 6.37 -14.85
C GLY A 256 -4.78 5.46 -16.02
N PRO A 257 -5.74 4.65 -16.49
CA PRO A 257 -5.55 3.69 -17.59
C PRO A 257 -4.94 4.31 -18.86
N ALA A 258 -5.35 5.54 -19.20
CA ALA A 258 -4.91 6.24 -20.42
C ALA A 258 -3.39 6.54 -20.45
N ASP A 259 -2.75 6.62 -19.29
CA ASP A 259 -1.31 6.90 -19.17
C ASP A 259 -0.45 5.63 -19.24
N ILE A 260 -1.07 4.45 -19.32
CA ILE A 260 -0.39 3.17 -19.45
C ILE A 260 -0.51 2.69 -20.90
N ALA A 261 0.61 2.73 -21.61
CA ALA A 261 0.67 2.26 -22.99
C ALA A 261 0.40 0.76 -23.10
N GLN A 262 -0.24 0.37 -24.21
CA GLN A 262 -0.37 -1.03 -24.58
C GLN A 262 1.01 -1.64 -24.86
N GLN A 263 1.21 -2.83 -24.29
CA GLN A 263 2.42 -3.63 -24.35
C GLN A 263 2.12 -4.94 -25.08
N THR A 264 3.14 -5.52 -25.69
CA THR A 264 3.09 -6.89 -26.22
C THR A 264 4.13 -7.73 -25.51
N ILE A 265 3.68 -8.75 -24.78
CA ILE A 265 4.54 -9.58 -23.93
C ILE A 265 4.29 -11.04 -24.25
N VAL A 266 5.35 -11.83 -24.39
CA VAL A 266 5.23 -13.29 -24.47
C VAL A 266 5.44 -13.86 -23.08
N ALA A 267 4.37 -14.36 -22.47
CA ALA A 267 4.38 -15.07 -21.20
C ALA A 267 4.41 -16.58 -21.44
N SER A 268 4.77 -17.35 -20.43
CA SER A 268 4.67 -18.81 -20.46
C SER A 268 3.61 -19.31 -19.50
N VAL A 269 2.88 -20.35 -19.89
CA VAL A 269 1.97 -21.06 -18.99
C VAL A 269 2.81 -21.64 -17.86
N ARG A 270 2.54 -21.23 -16.62
CA ARG A 270 3.18 -21.78 -15.43
C ARG A 270 2.40 -22.97 -14.92
N ALA A 271 1.09 -22.85 -14.86
CA ALA A 271 0.19 -23.91 -14.41
C ALA A 271 -1.22 -23.68 -14.97
N THR A 272 -1.98 -24.76 -15.07
CA THR A 272 -3.43 -24.76 -15.27
C THR A 272 -4.06 -25.60 -14.17
N SER A 273 -5.12 -25.11 -13.55
CA SER A 273 -5.77 -25.84 -12.45
C SER A 273 -7.29 -25.66 -12.50
N PRO A 274 -8.10 -26.73 -12.35
CA PRO A 274 -9.55 -26.58 -12.24
C PRO A 274 -9.91 -25.80 -10.98
N LEU A 275 -10.87 -24.88 -11.10
CA LEU A 275 -11.53 -24.20 -9.97
C LEU A 275 -12.97 -24.71 -9.77
N GLY A 276 -13.60 -25.16 -10.86
CA GLY A 276 -14.89 -25.84 -10.89
C GLY A 276 -14.92 -26.88 -12.03
N ALA A 277 -16.11 -27.40 -12.35
CA ALA A 277 -16.30 -28.29 -13.49
C ALA A 277 -16.15 -27.56 -14.84
N ASP A 278 -16.60 -26.31 -14.88
CA ASP A 278 -16.62 -25.45 -16.07
C ASP A 278 -15.82 -24.15 -15.89
N THR A 279 -14.90 -24.12 -14.92
CA THR A 279 -14.02 -22.97 -14.68
C THR A 279 -12.59 -23.45 -14.38
N MET A 280 -11.62 -22.90 -15.10
CA MET A 280 -10.19 -23.18 -14.91
C MET A 280 -9.41 -21.91 -14.62
N ARG A 281 -8.41 -22.03 -13.73
CA ARG A 281 -7.37 -21.03 -13.55
C ARG A 281 -6.26 -21.26 -14.57
N LEU A 282 -5.99 -20.25 -15.39
CA LEU A 282 -4.79 -20.16 -16.22
C LEU A 282 -3.79 -19.26 -15.51
N HIS A 283 -2.62 -19.80 -15.13
CA HIS A 283 -1.52 -19.04 -14.54
C HIS A 283 -0.44 -18.82 -15.59
N LEU A 284 -0.29 -17.57 -16.02
CA LEU A 284 0.78 -17.14 -16.92
C LEU A 284 1.88 -16.45 -16.13
N GLN A 285 3.13 -16.70 -16.51
CA GLN A 285 4.29 -16.06 -15.92
C GLN A 285 5.03 -15.23 -16.97
N THR A 286 5.20 -13.93 -16.69
CA THR A 286 5.97 -13.05 -17.57
C THR A 286 7.48 -13.28 -17.40
N PRO A 287 8.28 -13.00 -18.45
CA PRO A 287 9.72 -13.07 -18.35
C PRO A 287 10.24 -11.99 -17.40
N ARG A 288 11.38 -12.26 -16.74
CA ARG A 288 12.00 -11.29 -15.82
C ARG A 288 12.47 -10.00 -16.49
N SER A 289 12.66 -10.03 -17.82
CA SER A 289 13.10 -8.86 -18.60
C SER A 289 11.94 -7.99 -19.07
N HIS A 290 10.70 -8.50 -19.09
CA HIS A 290 9.55 -7.80 -19.63
C HIS A 290 8.28 -8.23 -18.89
N ARG A 291 7.94 -7.45 -17.86
CA ARG A 291 6.76 -7.62 -17.02
C ARG A 291 5.63 -6.75 -17.55
N LEU A 292 4.39 -7.10 -17.20
CA LEU A 292 3.23 -6.33 -17.61
C LEU A 292 3.01 -5.19 -16.63
N ARG A 293 3.01 -3.95 -17.12
CA ARG A 293 2.49 -2.80 -16.37
C ARG A 293 1.00 -2.67 -16.60
N PHE A 294 0.19 -2.79 -15.54
CA PHE A 294 -1.26 -2.68 -15.60
C PHE A 294 -1.84 -2.17 -14.27
N LEU A 295 -3.11 -1.77 -14.28
CA LEU A 295 -3.89 -1.44 -13.09
C LEU A 295 -4.85 -2.60 -12.76
N ALA A 296 -5.13 -2.80 -11.47
CA ALA A 296 -6.07 -3.81 -11.01
C ALA A 296 -7.43 -3.66 -11.70
N GLY A 297 -8.03 -4.78 -12.10
CA GLY A 297 -9.31 -4.82 -12.82
C GLY A 297 -9.21 -4.73 -14.36
N GLN A 298 -8.04 -4.42 -14.92
CA GLN A 298 -7.84 -4.37 -16.37
C GLN A 298 -7.77 -5.76 -17.05
N SER A 299 -7.97 -5.76 -18.37
CA SER A 299 -7.98 -6.94 -19.23
C SER A 299 -6.81 -6.96 -20.21
N VAL A 300 -6.48 -8.17 -20.69
CA VAL A 300 -5.53 -8.39 -21.80
C VAL A 300 -6.13 -9.32 -22.84
N THR A 301 -5.74 -9.14 -24.09
CA THR A 301 -5.99 -10.13 -25.14
C THR A 301 -4.87 -11.18 -25.08
N LEU A 302 -5.26 -12.44 -24.91
CA LEU A 302 -4.38 -13.60 -24.96
C LEU A 302 -4.35 -14.14 -26.39
N GLY A 303 -3.18 -14.58 -26.86
CA GLY A 303 -3.03 -15.23 -28.16
C GLY A 303 -2.06 -16.39 -28.13
N LEU A 304 -2.36 -17.41 -28.92
CA LEU A 304 -1.51 -18.59 -29.07
C LEU A 304 -0.68 -18.50 -30.35
N ALA A 305 0.57 -18.94 -30.29
CA ALA A 305 1.47 -18.91 -31.45
C ALA A 305 1.10 -19.95 -32.53
N GLU A 306 0.40 -21.02 -32.16
CA GLU A 306 -0.07 -22.08 -33.07
C GLU A 306 -1.40 -21.67 -33.73
N GLY A 307 -1.31 -20.88 -34.80
CA GLY A 307 -2.44 -20.48 -35.65
C GLY A 307 -2.69 -18.97 -35.64
N GLU A 308 -2.79 -18.36 -36.82
CA GLU A 308 -2.71 -16.90 -37.00
C GLU A 308 -3.79 -16.06 -36.29
N ASN A 309 -4.86 -16.64 -35.73
CA ASN A 309 -6.01 -15.87 -35.19
C ASN A 309 -6.69 -16.40 -33.91
N LEU A 310 -6.05 -17.25 -33.09
CA LEU A 310 -6.65 -17.67 -31.81
C LEU A 310 -6.40 -16.61 -30.74
N ARG A 311 -7.35 -15.67 -30.61
CA ARG A 311 -7.28 -14.58 -29.62
C ARG A 311 -8.59 -14.47 -28.84
N ALA A 312 -8.48 -14.28 -27.53
CA ALA A 312 -9.60 -13.96 -26.66
C ALA A 312 -9.15 -12.96 -25.59
N SER A 313 -10.05 -12.07 -25.18
CA SER A 313 -9.75 -11.07 -24.17
C SER A 313 -10.27 -11.53 -22.83
N HIS A 314 -9.42 -11.48 -21.81
CA HIS A 314 -9.78 -11.90 -20.46
C HIS A 314 -9.32 -10.86 -19.43
N PRO A 315 -10.13 -10.62 -18.39
CA PRO A 315 -9.72 -9.81 -17.25
C PRO A 315 -8.57 -10.49 -16.50
N ILE A 316 -7.59 -9.69 -16.08
CA ILE A 316 -6.52 -10.15 -15.19
C ILE A 316 -7.13 -10.28 -13.79
N ALA A 317 -7.01 -11.47 -13.19
CA ALA A 317 -7.56 -11.75 -11.87
C ALA A 317 -6.60 -11.51 -10.70
N SER A 318 -5.28 -11.41 -10.95
CA SER A 318 -4.28 -11.17 -9.91
C SER A 318 -4.03 -9.68 -9.66
N CYS A 319 -3.50 -9.34 -8.47
CA CYS A 319 -3.03 -7.98 -8.19
C CYS A 319 -1.82 -7.57 -9.07
N PRO A 320 -1.75 -6.31 -9.58
CA PRO A 320 -0.52 -5.72 -10.14
C PRO A 320 0.67 -5.69 -9.17
N CYS A 321 0.43 -5.88 -7.87
CA CYS A 321 1.43 -6.12 -6.84
C CYS A 321 2.38 -7.29 -7.17
N ASP A 322 1.86 -8.30 -7.90
CA ASP A 322 2.62 -9.45 -8.43
C ASP A 322 2.57 -9.44 -9.96
N ASP A 323 3.14 -8.40 -10.55
CA ASP A 323 3.25 -8.09 -11.98
C ASP A 323 3.84 -9.21 -12.87
N ARG A 324 4.39 -10.26 -12.24
CA ARG A 324 5.00 -11.40 -12.92
C ARG A 324 4.11 -12.63 -12.97
N ASN A 325 3.13 -12.77 -12.07
CA ASN A 325 2.21 -13.90 -12.04
C ASN A 325 0.80 -13.42 -12.37
N LEU A 326 0.40 -13.66 -13.61
CA LEU A 326 -0.92 -13.27 -14.12
C LEU A 326 -1.87 -14.46 -13.98
N HIS A 327 -2.96 -14.26 -13.26
CA HIS A 327 -4.03 -15.25 -13.11
C HIS A 327 -5.22 -14.86 -13.99
N PHE A 328 -5.85 -15.85 -14.60
CA PHE A 328 -7.10 -15.70 -15.36
C PHE A 328 -8.07 -16.79 -14.92
N TYR A 329 -9.35 -16.44 -14.76
CA TYR A 329 -10.42 -17.41 -14.50
C TYR A 329 -11.22 -17.57 -15.79
N ILE A 330 -11.02 -18.69 -16.46
CA ILE A 330 -11.56 -18.95 -17.79
C ILE A 330 -12.69 -19.96 -17.65
N ALA A 331 -13.90 -19.52 -17.99
CA ALA A 331 -15.08 -20.37 -18.08
C ALA A 331 -14.98 -21.27 -19.32
N ARG A 332 -15.63 -22.43 -19.27
CA ARG A 332 -15.82 -23.26 -20.46
C ARG A 332 -16.74 -22.53 -21.43
N ASP A 333 -16.19 -22.27 -22.61
CA ASP A 333 -16.90 -21.74 -23.78
C ASP A 333 -16.19 -22.27 -25.03
N ASP A 334 -16.92 -22.96 -25.91
CA ASP A 334 -16.37 -23.51 -27.15
C ASP A 334 -16.19 -22.43 -28.24
N ALA A 335 -16.84 -21.27 -28.10
CA ALA A 335 -16.65 -20.12 -28.98
C ALA A 335 -15.37 -19.35 -28.66
N ASP A 336 -14.90 -19.43 -27.41
CA ASP A 336 -13.64 -18.85 -26.98
C ASP A 336 -12.47 -19.79 -27.33
N PRO A 337 -11.56 -19.38 -28.24
CA PRO A 337 -10.46 -20.24 -28.68
C PRO A 337 -9.45 -20.57 -27.58
N ILE A 338 -9.28 -19.67 -26.59
CA ILE A 338 -8.39 -19.88 -25.45
C ILE A 338 -9.05 -20.86 -24.48
N ALA A 339 -10.33 -20.68 -24.18
CA ALA A 339 -11.07 -21.61 -23.33
C ALA A 339 -11.12 -23.01 -23.96
N ALA A 340 -11.54 -23.15 -25.21
CA ALA A 340 -11.59 -24.42 -25.92
C ALA A 340 -10.23 -25.16 -25.87
N ARG A 341 -9.13 -24.45 -26.11
CA ARG A 341 -7.77 -25.04 -26.04
C ARG A 341 -7.34 -25.40 -24.61
N LEU A 342 -7.70 -24.58 -23.62
CA LEU A 342 -7.42 -24.81 -22.22
C LEU A 342 -8.10 -26.10 -21.73
N PHE A 343 -9.40 -26.24 -21.99
CA PHE A 343 -10.20 -27.40 -21.59
C PHE A 343 -9.88 -28.67 -22.39
N ALA A 344 -9.36 -28.54 -23.62
CA ALA A 344 -8.82 -29.66 -24.38
C ALA A 344 -7.41 -30.12 -23.89
N GLY A 345 -6.83 -29.47 -22.88
CA GLY A 345 -5.50 -29.81 -22.35
C GLY A 345 -4.33 -29.38 -23.26
N GLY A 346 -4.58 -28.40 -24.14
CA GLY A 346 -3.60 -27.87 -25.09
C GLY A 346 -2.66 -26.80 -24.52
N LEU A 347 -3.00 -26.21 -23.37
CA LEU A 347 -2.17 -25.24 -22.65
C LEU A 347 -1.43 -25.92 -21.50
N ARG A 348 -0.21 -26.39 -21.79
CA ARG A 348 0.64 -27.11 -20.83
C ARG A 348 1.71 -26.16 -20.26
N PRO A 349 2.27 -26.45 -19.07
CA PRO A 349 3.39 -25.68 -18.55
C PRO A 349 4.51 -25.51 -19.59
N GLY A 350 4.97 -24.28 -19.78
CA GLY A 350 5.97 -23.90 -20.78
C GLY A 350 5.40 -23.41 -22.12
N THR A 351 4.11 -23.63 -22.42
CA THR A 351 3.48 -23.10 -23.63
C THR A 351 3.57 -21.57 -23.65
N ALA A 352 3.99 -21.00 -24.79
CA ALA A 352 4.07 -19.56 -24.96
C ALA A 352 2.68 -18.97 -25.28
N VAL A 353 2.33 -17.89 -24.60
CA VAL A 353 1.10 -17.12 -24.78
C VAL A 353 1.47 -15.66 -24.96
N THR A 354 1.05 -15.07 -26.08
CA THR A 354 1.23 -13.63 -26.34
C THR A 354 0.13 -12.86 -25.63
N LEU A 355 0.50 -11.77 -24.98
CA LEU A 355 -0.37 -10.85 -24.27
C LEU A 355 -0.36 -9.51 -25.02
N TRP A 356 -1.52 -8.95 -25.32
CA TRP A 356 -1.69 -7.56 -25.76
C TRP A 356 -2.53 -6.80 -24.75
N GLY A 357 -2.00 -5.71 -24.21
CA GLY A 357 -2.69 -4.86 -23.24
C GLY A 357 -1.71 -4.12 -22.33
N PRO A 358 -2.16 -3.53 -21.22
CA PRO A 358 -3.51 -3.66 -20.67
C PRO A 358 -4.56 -2.85 -21.44
N SER A 359 -5.83 -3.14 -21.15
CA SER A 359 -7.01 -2.44 -21.67
C SER A 359 -8.12 -2.41 -20.61
N GLY A 360 -9.05 -1.47 -20.74
CA GLY A 360 -10.18 -1.31 -19.84
C GLY A 360 -9.99 -0.21 -18.80
N ASP A 361 -11.12 0.39 -18.41
CA ASP A 361 -11.20 1.52 -17.48
C ASP A 361 -11.76 1.11 -16.10
N PHE A 362 -12.03 -0.18 -15.90
CA PHE A 362 -12.52 -0.74 -14.65
C PHE A 362 -11.38 -0.87 -13.62
N VAL A 363 -11.03 0.24 -12.98
CA VAL A 363 -9.92 0.36 -12.03
C VAL A 363 -10.35 1.06 -10.75
N LEU A 364 -9.64 0.84 -9.64
CA LEU A 364 -9.90 1.54 -8.38
C LEU A 364 -9.72 3.06 -8.52
N ALA A 365 -10.58 3.82 -7.84
CA ALA A 365 -10.43 5.26 -7.67
C ALA A 365 -9.40 5.56 -6.57
N ASP A 366 -8.70 6.70 -6.69
CA ASP A 366 -7.58 7.06 -5.82
C ASP A 366 -7.98 7.56 -4.41
N ALA A 367 -9.27 7.51 -4.07
CA ALA A 367 -9.80 8.04 -2.82
C ALA A 367 -10.28 6.91 -1.89
N PRO A 368 -9.95 6.97 -0.57
CA PRO A 368 -10.32 5.96 0.40
C PRO A 368 -11.81 6.10 0.75
N HIS A 369 -12.65 5.61 -0.14
CA HIS A 369 -14.06 5.38 0.11
C HIS A 369 -14.25 3.94 0.58
N PRO A 370 -15.32 3.65 1.35
CA PRO A 370 -15.85 2.30 1.45
C PRO A 370 -16.04 1.69 0.06
N LEU A 371 -15.59 0.44 -0.13
CA LEU A 371 -15.63 -0.24 -1.41
C LEU A 371 -16.72 -1.31 -1.40
N VAL A 372 -17.61 -1.26 -2.39
CA VAL A 372 -18.63 -2.29 -2.60
C VAL A 372 -18.39 -2.97 -3.94
N PHE A 373 -18.00 -4.24 -3.88
CA PHE A 373 -17.78 -5.09 -5.04
C PHE A 373 -19.01 -5.95 -5.30
N ALA A 374 -19.44 -6.01 -6.56
CA ALA A 374 -20.50 -6.90 -7.01
C ALA A 374 -20.02 -7.71 -8.21
N ALA A 375 -20.01 -9.04 -8.09
CA ALA A 375 -19.59 -9.94 -9.14
C ALA A 375 -20.72 -10.91 -9.51
N CYS A 376 -20.79 -11.30 -10.77
CA CYS A 376 -21.59 -12.43 -11.22
C CYS A 376 -20.71 -13.45 -11.96
N ASP A 377 -20.71 -14.70 -11.51
CA ASP A 377 -19.94 -15.80 -12.10
C ASP A 377 -18.45 -15.44 -12.29
N THR A 378 -17.92 -15.51 -13.52
CA THR A 378 -16.53 -15.15 -13.84
C THR A 378 -16.25 -13.65 -13.84
N GLY A 379 -17.29 -12.81 -13.67
CA GLY A 379 -17.15 -11.41 -13.27
C GLY A 379 -16.38 -11.22 -11.96
N PHE A 380 -16.21 -12.29 -11.20
CA PHE A 380 -15.29 -12.30 -10.07
C PHE A 380 -13.83 -12.07 -10.44
N ALA A 381 -13.37 -12.37 -11.67
CA ALA A 381 -11.97 -12.20 -12.06
C ALA A 381 -11.46 -10.75 -11.90
N PRO A 382 -12.02 -9.73 -12.57
CA PRO A 382 -11.54 -8.35 -12.40
C PRO A 382 -11.79 -7.84 -10.97
N VAL A 383 -12.88 -8.28 -10.32
CA VAL A 383 -13.18 -7.96 -8.92
C VAL A 383 -12.13 -8.53 -7.96
N ASN A 384 -11.65 -9.76 -8.19
CA ASN A 384 -10.57 -10.37 -7.40
C ASN A 384 -9.28 -9.55 -7.50
N SER A 385 -8.95 -9.06 -8.70
CA SER A 385 -7.79 -8.18 -8.90
C SER A 385 -7.92 -6.88 -8.10
N LEU A 386 -9.10 -6.25 -8.13
CA LEU A 386 -9.38 -5.04 -7.36
C LEU A 386 -9.33 -5.29 -5.85
N ILE A 387 -9.90 -6.40 -5.36
CA ILE A 387 -9.91 -6.77 -3.94
C ILE A 387 -8.50 -7.05 -3.43
N GLU A 388 -7.73 -7.91 -4.13
CA GLU A 388 -6.34 -8.20 -3.75
C GLU A 388 -5.50 -6.91 -3.71
N HIS A 389 -5.77 -5.98 -4.64
CA HIS A 389 -5.10 -4.68 -4.64
C HIS A 389 -5.54 -3.82 -3.46
N ALA A 390 -6.84 -3.61 -3.24
CA ALA A 390 -7.36 -2.79 -2.15
C ALA A 390 -6.89 -3.28 -0.77
N VAL A 391 -6.86 -4.59 -0.56
CA VAL A 391 -6.35 -5.21 0.68
C VAL A 391 -4.83 -5.00 0.85
N SER A 392 -4.07 -4.94 -0.26
CA SER A 392 -2.65 -4.59 -0.24
C SER A 392 -2.43 -3.11 0.10
N LEU A 393 -3.34 -2.21 -0.31
CA LEU A 393 -3.24 -0.78 0.00
C LEU A 393 -3.52 -0.48 1.47
N ASP A 394 -4.49 -1.18 2.09
CA ASP A 394 -4.89 -0.99 3.49
C ASP A 394 -5.37 0.45 3.80
N GLU A 395 -6.00 1.08 2.81
CA GLU A 395 -6.49 2.47 2.88
C GLU A 395 -8.02 2.57 2.93
N SER A 396 -8.75 1.54 2.51
CA SER A 396 -10.22 1.58 2.47
C SER A 396 -10.82 1.29 3.85
N PRO A 397 -11.75 2.14 4.35
CA PRO A 397 -12.36 1.94 5.67
C PRO A 397 -13.11 0.61 5.79
N SER A 398 -13.80 0.18 4.73
CA SER A 398 -14.48 -1.11 4.64
C SER A 398 -14.52 -1.62 3.20
N ILE A 399 -14.63 -2.94 3.07
CA ILE A 399 -14.77 -3.64 1.80
C ILE A 399 -15.92 -4.64 1.93
N ALA A 400 -16.90 -4.56 1.04
CA ALA A 400 -17.99 -5.54 0.96
C ALA A 400 -17.97 -6.22 -0.41
N LEU A 401 -18.06 -7.55 -0.44
CA LEU A 401 -18.17 -8.36 -1.65
C LEU A 401 -19.53 -9.03 -1.71
N PHE A 402 -20.27 -8.77 -2.78
CA PHE A 402 -21.48 -9.49 -3.17
C PHE A 402 -21.20 -10.32 -4.41
N TRP A 403 -21.24 -11.64 -4.30
CA TRP A 403 -20.98 -12.53 -5.42
C TRP A 403 -22.20 -13.39 -5.73
N LEU A 404 -22.79 -13.17 -6.91
CA LEU A 404 -23.85 -13.98 -7.46
C LEU A 404 -23.25 -15.13 -8.28
N ALA A 405 -23.70 -16.35 -8.01
CA ALA A 405 -23.45 -17.48 -8.89
C ALA A 405 -24.75 -17.90 -9.58
N THR A 406 -24.70 -18.01 -10.90
CA THR A 406 -25.77 -18.53 -11.75
C THR A 406 -25.39 -19.83 -12.44
N ARG A 407 -24.08 -20.12 -12.48
CA ARG A 407 -23.50 -21.33 -13.08
C ARG A 407 -23.46 -22.51 -12.09
N PRO A 408 -23.44 -23.77 -12.60
CA PRO A 408 -23.30 -24.97 -11.77
C PRO A 408 -22.02 -25.01 -10.91
N ASP A 409 -20.97 -24.31 -11.34
CA ASP A 409 -19.70 -24.19 -10.59
C ASP A 409 -19.86 -23.44 -9.26
N GLY A 410 -20.95 -22.69 -9.09
CA GLY A 410 -21.16 -21.86 -7.91
C GLY A 410 -20.03 -20.83 -7.73
N HIS A 411 -19.75 -20.52 -6.48
CA HIS A 411 -18.64 -19.64 -6.08
C HIS A 411 -17.31 -20.41 -6.04
N PHE A 412 -16.66 -20.58 -7.19
CA PHE A 412 -15.46 -21.41 -7.36
C PHE A 412 -14.23 -20.96 -6.53
N LEU A 413 -14.29 -19.80 -5.86
CA LEU A 413 -13.28 -19.31 -4.89
C LEU A 413 -13.90 -18.90 -3.54
N ALA A 414 -15.02 -19.52 -3.13
CA ALA A 414 -15.70 -19.20 -1.87
C ALA A 414 -14.79 -19.35 -0.63
N ASN A 415 -13.86 -20.31 -0.63
CA ASN A 415 -12.91 -20.50 0.47
C ASN A 415 -11.97 -19.29 0.64
N GLN A 416 -11.49 -18.72 -0.47
CA GLN A 416 -10.63 -17.54 -0.43
C GLN A 416 -11.40 -16.32 0.09
N CYS A 417 -12.65 -16.17 -0.36
CA CYS A 417 -13.54 -15.10 0.10
C CYS A 417 -13.80 -15.17 1.61
N ARG A 418 -14.06 -16.37 2.14
CA ARG A 418 -14.21 -16.59 3.60
C ARG A 418 -12.91 -16.31 4.35
N ALA A 419 -11.78 -16.76 3.82
CA ALA A 419 -10.48 -16.51 4.44
C ALA A 419 -10.18 -15.01 4.55
N TRP A 420 -10.59 -14.19 3.56
CA TRP A 420 -10.48 -12.74 3.68
C TRP A 420 -11.38 -12.16 4.77
N SER A 421 -12.63 -12.59 4.85
CA SER A 421 -13.55 -12.11 5.90
C SER A 421 -13.11 -12.54 7.30
N GLU A 422 -12.45 -13.69 7.44
CA GLU A 422 -11.85 -14.13 8.71
C GLU A 422 -10.54 -13.39 9.03
N ALA A 423 -9.80 -12.94 8.02
CA ALA A 423 -8.50 -12.26 8.19
C ALA A 423 -8.62 -10.75 8.39
N PHE A 424 -9.70 -10.14 7.90
CA PHE A 424 -9.88 -8.70 7.86
C PHE A 424 -11.23 -8.30 8.46
N ASP A 425 -11.20 -7.65 9.62
CA ASP A 425 -12.40 -7.19 10.33
C ASP A 425 -13.26 -6.22 9.51
N ASN A 426 -12.66 -5.54 8.53
CA ASN A 426 -13.33 -4.60 7.63
C ASN A 426 -13.75 -5.22 6.28
N PHE A 427 -13.70 -6.56 6.15
CA PHE A 427 -14.08 -7.27 4.93
C PHE A 427 -15.32 -8.14 5.15
N GLU A 428 -16.41 -7.78 4.49
CA GLU A 428 -17.66 -8.54 4.52
C GLU A 428 -17.91 -9.25 3.19
N VAL A 429 -18.46 -10.47 3.26
CA VAL A 429 -18.79 -11.24 2.06
C VAL A 429 -20.19 -11.84 2.10
N THR A 430 -20.93 -11.61 1.03
CA THR A 430 -22.26 -12.16 0.79
C THR A 430 -22.23 -12.99 -0.49
N LEU A 431 -22.37 -14.30 -0.36
CA LEU A 431 -22.43 -15.24 -1.47
C LEU A 431 -23.89 -15.65 -1.70
N SER A 432 -24.39 -15.45 -2.92
CA SER A 432 -25.77 -15.75 -3.30
C SER A 432 -25.83 -16.62 -4.55
N ASN A 433 -26.86 -17.46 -4.66
CA ASN A 433 -27.10 -18.29 -5.83
C ASN A 433 -28.48 -17.95 -6.39
N HIS A 434 -28.58 -17.80 -7.72
CA HIS A 434 -29.86 -17.57 -8.38
C HIS A 434 -29.83 -18.20 -9.78
N ALA A 435 -30.98 -18.69 -10.26
CA ALA A 435 -31.06 -19.34 -11.58
C ALA A 435 -30.91 -18.37 -12.76
N ASP A 436 -31.11 -17.08 -12.50
CA ASP A 436 -31.08 -16.00 -13.51
C ASP A 436 -30.30 -14.78 -12.99
N ALA A 437 -29.47 -14.21 -13.85
CA ALA A 437 -28.64 -13.05 -13.55
C ALA A 437 -29.48 -11.79 -13.22
N THR A 438 -30.61 -11.60 -13.89
CA THR A 438 -31.47 -10.42 -13.70
C THR A 438 -32.20 -10.48 -12.36
N GLY A 439 -32.84 -11.61 -12.04
CA GLY A 439 -33.49 -11.83 -10.75
C GLY A 439 -32.52 -11.72 -9.58
N GLY A 440 -31.36 -12.39 -9.69
CA GLY A 440 -30.31 -12.33 -8.67
C GLY A 440 -29.75 -10.92 -8.46
N ALA A 441 -29.58 -10.13 -9.53
CA ALA A 441 -29.17 -8.73 -9.41
C ALA A 441 -30.18 -7.88 -8.61
N ARG A 442 -31.49 -8.08 -8.79
CA ARG A 442 -32.51 -7.34 -8.02
C ARG A 442 -32.54 -7.72 -6.55
N GLU A 443 -32.41 -9.01 -6.25
CA GLU A 443 -32.31 -9.50 -4.86
C GLU A 443 -31.04 -8.97 -4.18
N MET A 444 -29.91 -9.00 -4.89
CA MET A 444 -28.65 -8.44 -4.42
C MET A 444 -28.76 -6.93 -4.15
N ALA A 445 -29.37 -6.18 -5.06
CA ALA A 445 -29.62 -4.75 -4.85
C ALA A 445 -30.50 -4.49 -3.61
N ALA A 446 -31.50 -5.34 -3.37
CA ALA A 446 -32.34 -5.24 -2.18
C ALA A 446 -31.57 -5.51 -0.89
N ALA A 447 -30.66 -6.48 -0.88
CA ALA A 447 -29.76 -6.75 0.24
C ALA A 447 -28.83 -5.55 0.50
N MET A 448 -28.20 -5.02 -0.55
CA MET A 448 -27.35 -3.81 -0.45
C MET A 448 -28.10 -2.61 0.16
N ARG A 449 -29.38 -2.40 -0.22
CA ARG A 449 -30.20 -1.30 0.30
C ARG A 449 -30.55 -1.41 1.78
N ALA A 450 -30.58 -2.62 2.36
CA ALA A 450 -30.91 -2.79 3.77
C ALA A 450 -29.77 -2.32 4.69
N ASP A 451 -28.53 -2.41 4.21
CA ASP A 451 -27.32 -2.18 5.00
C ASP A 451 -26.62 -0.84 4.69
N LEU A 452 -26.90 -0.21 3.55
CA LEU A 452 -26.24 1.02 3.08
C LEU A 452 -27.12 2.26 3.24
N PHE A 453 -27.39 2.70 4.48
CA PHE A 453 -28.26 3.87 4.73
C PHE A 453 -27.57 5.24 4.81
N ASP A 454 -26.24 5.34 4.66
CA ASP A 454 -25.59 6.64 4.45
C ASP A 454 -24.13 6.53 3.92
N ILE A 455 -23.66 7.57 3.22
CA ILE A 455 -22.27 8.05 2.99
C ILE A 455 -21.33 7.37 1.93
N ASP A 456 -21.18 8.04 0.78
CA ASP A 456 -19.96 8.10 -0.09
C ASP A 456 -19.14 6.80 -0.35
N CYS A 457 -19.80 5.74 -0.84
CA CYS A 457 -19.15 4.49 -1.27
C CYS A 457 -18.82 4.49 -2.77
N ALA A 458 -17.81 3.72 -3.17
CA ALA A 458 -17.55 3.40 -4.58
C ALA A 458 -17.97 1.95 -4.90
N PHE A 459 -18.81 1.80 -5.93
CA PHE A 459 -19.36 0.53 -6.39
C PHE A 459 -18.60 0.02 -7.62
N TYR A 460 -18.20 -1.25 -7.59
CA TYR A 460 -17.48 -1.92 -8.67
C TYR A 460 -18.22 -3.19 -9.07
N ILE A 461 -18.85 -3.17 -10.24
CA ILE A 461 -19.77 -4.21 -10.69
C ILE A 461 -19.19 -4.92 -11.92
N ALA A 462 -19.06 -6.24 -11.90
CA ALA A 462 -18.59 -7.00 -13.05
C ALA A 462 -19.37 -8.29 -13.28
N GLY A 463 -19.69 -8.59 -14.54
CA GLY A 463 -20.42 -9.81 -14.91
C GLY A 463 -21.10 -9.72 -16.27
N PRO A 464 -22.05 -10.63 -16.57
CA PRO A 464 -22.84 -10.58 -17.79
C PRO A 464 -23.66 -9.29 -17.91
N ALA A 465 -23.93 -8.84 -19.13
CA ALA A 465 -24.64 -7.58 -19.39
C ALA A 465 -25.98 -7.48 -18.63
N ALA A 466 -26.76 -8.57 -18.56
CA ALA A 466 -28.04 -8.61 -17.86
C ALA A 466 -27.89 -8.33 -16.35
N PHE A 467 -26.83 -8.84 -15.72
CA PHE A 467 -26.53 -8.57 -14.31
C PHE A 467 -26.12 -7.12 -14.10
N VAL A 468 -25.13 -6.65 -14.87
CA VAL A 468 -24.53 -5.33 -14.73
C VAL A 468 -25.56 -4.22 -14.93
N GLU A 469 -26.33 -4.29 -16.01
CA GLU A 469 -27.31 -3.25 -16.34
C GLU A 469 -28.47 -3.21 -15.33
N THR A 470 -28.90 -4.38 -14.84
CA THR A 470 -29.95 -4.47 -13.82
C THR A 470 -29.49 -3.90 -12.49
N LEU A 471 -28.33 -4.34 -11.98
CA LEU A 471 -27.82 -3.87 -10.69
C LEU A 471 -27.50 -2.37 -10.74
N ARG A 472 -26.88 -1.89 -11.82
CA ARG A 472 -26.66 -0.46 -12.04
C ARG A 472 -27.97 0.33 -12.01
N GLY A 473 -29.01 -0.16 -12.69
CA GLY A 473 -30.33 0.46 -12.72
C GLY A 473 -30.97 0.56 -11.34
N GLU A 474 -30.91 -0.53 -10.56
CA GLU A 474 -31.44 -0.57 -9.19
C GLU A 474 -30.69 0.38 -8.23
N LEU A 475 -29.36 0.45 -8.32
CA LEU A 475 -28.54 1.35 -7.49
C LEU A 475 -28.80 2.83 -7.83
N VAL A 476 -28.87 3.17 -9.13
CA VAL A 476 -29.23 4.54 -9.55
C VAL A 476 -30.66 4.88 -9.13
N GLY A 477 -31.61 3.94 -9.26
CA GLY A 477 -32.99 4.10 -8.80
C GLY A 477 -33.10 4.29 -7.28
N ALA A 478 -32.14 3.75 -6.53
CA ALA A 478 -32.01 3.94 -5.08
C ALA A 478 -31.30 5.24 -4.68
N GLY A 479 -30.80 6.02 -5.65
CA GLY A 479 -30.18 7.33 -5.41
C GLY A 479 -28.65 7.34 -5.44
N VAL A 480 -27.98 6.23 -5.77
CA VAL A 480 -26.51 6.20 -5.88
C VAL A 480 -26.06 7.03 -7.10
N PRO A 481 -25.19 8.04 -6.93
CA PRO A 481 -24.61 8.80 -8.03
C PRO A 481 -23.89 7.92 -9.06
N ARG A 482 -24.13 8.16 -10.35
CA ARG A 482 -23.46 7.40 -11.43
C ARG A 482 -21.93 7.48 -11.38
N ALA A 483 -21.38 8.58 -10.88
CA ALA A 483 -19.94 8.77 -10.75
C ALA A 483 -19.29 7.80 -9.74
N GLN A 484 -20.07 7.24 -8.82
CA GLN A 484 -19.62 6.24 -7.85
C GLN A 484 -19.80 4.80 -8.36
N ILE A 485 -20.42 4.59 -9.54
CA ILE A 485 -20.69 3.24 -10.06
C ILE A 485 -19.79 2.96 -11.27
N HIS A 486 -18.79 2.14 -11.03
CA HIS A 486 -17.88 1.59 -12.03
C HIS A 486 -18.39 0.21 -12.43
N ALA A 487 -18.45 -0.09 -13.73
CA ALA A 487 -18.83 -1.43 -14.14
C ALA A 487 -18.13 -1.92 -15.40
N GLU A 488 -17.95 -3.24 -15.45
CA GLU A 488 -17.37 -3.98 -16.57
C GLU A 488 -18.35 -5.07 -17.02
N VAL A 489 -18.65 -5.09 -18.32
CA VAL A 489 -19.49 -6.11 -18.93
C VAL A 489 -18.60 -7.16 -19.57
N LEU A 490 -18.76 -8.41 -19.14
CA LEU A 490 -18.04 -9.55 -19.71
C LEU A 490 -18.92 -10.26 -20.74
N ALA A 491 -18.26 -10.70 -21.81
CA ALA A 491 -18.86 -11.43 -22.92
C ALA A 491 -19.16 -12.89 -22.57
#